data_AF-A0A109BE04-F1
#
_entry.id   AF-A0A109BE04-F1
#
_cell.length_a   1.000
_cell.length_b   1.000
_cell.length_c   1.000
_cell.angle_alpha   90.00
_cell.angle_beta   90.00
_cell.angle_gamma   90.00
#
_symmetry.space_group_name_H-M   'P 1'
#
loop_
_entity.id
_entity.type
_entity.pdbx_description
1 polymer ?
#
loop_
_entity_poly.entity_id
_entity_poly.type
_entity_poly.pdbx_seq_one_letter_code
_entity_poly.pdbx_strand_id
1 'polypeptide(L)'
;MYDLVALPSAGLRAAMRNPSDALLCADVSGLRSIIDDPGRHLRVSVAIVDYDMPEMDGLEFCRAIRDLPVKKILLSGKAGLEVAVDAFNDGLIDCFLQKQDQNATQALRSAIQRLQRLYFDDVSRPISNALELCGTTWFSDPAARDLIQHTVDHLGMAEYCLSTTPPGVAMRDDAGNETFMLISDRRELDAQIAAADARGAPDELINQLSSGKSQSWFPTPDGRYSADYYSRWQAHTWPADDLHGNTHWMHSLIPVGSALILDDMRKIA
;
A
#
# COMPACT_ATOMS: atom_id res chain seq x y z
N MET A 1 4.91 -18.50 -6.04
CA MET A 1 5.84 -17.37 -5.78
C MET A 1 4.96 -16.17 -5.56
N TYR A 2 4.69 -15.81 -4.31
CA TYR A 2 3.67 -14.81 -3.97
C TYR A 2 4.30 -13.50 -3.52
N ASP A 3 3.73 -12.41 -4.01
CA ASP A 3 4.21 -11.05 -3.87
C ASP A 3 3.58 -10.40 -2.62
N LEU A 4 4.29 -10.49 -1.49
CA LEU A 4 3.97 -9.74 -0.27
C LEU A 4 4.69 -8.37 -0.34
N VAL A 5 3.93 -7.28 -0.48
CA VAL A 5 4.43 -5.89 -0.52
C VAL A 5 4.12 -5.20 0.82
N ALA A 6 5.10 -5.12 1.73
CA ALA A 6 4.91 -4.45 3.01
C ALA A 6 5.10 -2.93 2.87
N LEU A 7 4.08 -2.14 3.21
CA LEU A 7 4.16 -0.68 3.16
C LEU A 7 4.11 -0.13 4.60
N PRO A 8 5.03 0.75 5.01
CA PRO A 8 4.89 1.44 6.29
C PRO A 8 3.62 2.29 6.31
N SER A 9 3.02 2.47 7.48
CA SER A 9 1.70 3.09 7.68
C SER A 9 1.55 4.48 7.04
N ALA A 10 2.64 5.25 6.92
CA ALA A 10 2.68 6.55 6.27
C ALA A 10 2.69 6.49 4.73
N GLY A 11 3.31 5.47 4.13
CA GLY A 11 3.41 5.30 2.68
C GLY A 11 2.11 4.83 2.03
N LEU A 12 1.32 4.01 2.73
CA LEU A 12 0.00 3.60 2.26
C LEU A 12 -0.99 4.78 2.24
N ARG A 13 -1.00 5.61 3.30
CA ARG A 13 -1.90 6.78 3.38
C ARG A 13 -1.73 7.76 2.22
N ALA A 14 -0.56 7.76 1.58
CA ALA A 14 -0.27 8.51 0.37
C ALA A 14 -0.73 7.76 -0.90
N ALA A 15 -0.34 6.48 -1.06
CA ALA A 15 -0.76 5.62 -2.18
C ALA A 15 -2.29 5.54 -2.35
N MET A 16 -3.02 5.63 -1.24
CA MET A 16 -4.48 5.65 -1.19
C MET A 16 -5.10 6.94 -1.77
N ARG A 17 -4.37 8.03 -2.01
CA ARG A 17 -5.01 9.33 -2.34
C ARG A 17 -5.14 9.65 -3.83
N ASN A 18 -4.38 9.05 -4.76
CA ASN A 18 -4.43 9.41 -6.18
C ASN A 18 -4.21 8.20 -7.14
N PRO A 19 -5.28 7.65 -7.74
CA PRO A 19 -5.25 6.44 -8.58
C PRO A 19 -5.09 6.68 -10.08
N SER A 20 -4.61 7.84 -10.52
CA SER A 20 -4.49 8.17 -11.95
C SER A 20 -3.02 8.38 -12.30
N ASP A 21 -2.40 7.40 -12.96
CA ASP A 21 -1.61 7.59 -14.19
C ASP A 21 -0.89 6.28 -14.51
N ALA A 22 -1.56 5.47 -15.33
CA ALA A 22 -1.17 4.16 -15.82
C ALA A 22 0.05 4.20 -16.76
N LEU A 23 1.03 3.32 -16.57
CA LEU A 23 1.58 2.39 -17.59
C LEU A 23 2.76 1.56 -17.02
N LEU A 24 2.90 0.35 -17.55
CA LEU A 24 4.00 -0.63 -17.45
C LEU A 24 4.09 -1.57 -16.23
N CYS A 25 3.93 -2.85 -16.55
CA CYS A 25 4.27 -4.03 -15.75
C CYS A 25 5.77 -4.34 -15.92
N ALA A 26 6.53 -4.29 -14.84
CA ALA A 26 7.72 -5.13 -14.64
C ALA A 26 8.18 -5.05 -13.17
N ASP A 27 8.10 -6.19 -12.51
CA ASP A 27 8.96 -6.62 -11.42
C ASP A 27 8.69 -6.07 -9.99
N VAL A 28 7.79 -6.77 -9.29
CA VAL A 28 7.57 -6.64 -7.84
C VAL A 28 8.81 -7.05 -7.02
N SER A 29 9.80 -7.74 -7.62
CA SER A 29 11.07 -8.09 -6.94
C SER A 29 11.90 -6.85 -6.60
N GLY A 30 11.78 -5.78 -7.37
CA GLY A 30 12.42 -4.49 -7.07
C GLY A 30 11.82 -3.81 -5.83
N LEU A 31 10.52 -4.02 -5.56
CA LEU A 31 9.83 -3.46 -4.40
C LEU A 31 10.30 -4.09 -3.09
N ARG A 32 10.66 -5.37 -3.12
CA ARG A 32 11.20 -6.06 -1.96
C ARG A 32 12.50 -5.43 -1.45
N SER A 33 13.39 -4.98 -2.34
CA SER A 33 14.60 -4.24 -1.95
C SER A 33 14.33 -2.88 -1.30
N ILE A 34 13.19 -2.25 -1.61
CA ILE A 34 12.75 -0.97 -1.01
C ILE A 34 12.14 -1.21 0.37
N ILE A 35 11.49 -2.35 0.55
CA ILE A 35 10.74 -2.74 1.76
C ILE A 35 11.67 -3.35 2.82
N ASP A 36 12.59 -4.21 2.40
CA ASP A 36 13.56 -4.89 3.26
C ASP A 36 14.76 -3.98 3.63
N ASP A 37 14.80 -2.75 3.11
CA ASP A 37 15.81 -1.74 3.43
C ASP A 37 15.70 -1.32 4.91
N PRO A 38 16.66 -1.71 5.78
CA PRO A 38 16.66 -1.33 7.19
C PRO A 38 16.79 0.20 7.37
N GLY A 39 17.28 0.90 6.34
CA GLY A 39 17.39 2.34 6.26
C GLY A 39 16.16 3.05 5.73
N ARG A 40 15.02 2.37 5.47
CA ARG A 40 13.82 3.00 4.90
C ARG A 40 13.29 4.20 5.70
N HIS A 41 13.53 4.21 7.01
CA HIS A 41 13.17 5.30 7.93
C HIS A 41 14.07 6.54 7.80
N LEU A 42 15.24 6.38 7.17
CA LEU A 42 16.25 7.43 6.96
C LEU A 42 16.11 8.11 5.59
N ARG A 43 15.11 7.72 4.78
CA ARG A 43 14.88 8.33 3.48
C ARG A 43 14.42 9.77 3.63
N VAL A 44 15.21 10.68 3.08
CA VAL A 44 14.91 12.11 3.06
C VAL A 44 13.80 12.37 2.03
N SER A 45 12.63 12.80 2.50
CA SER A 45 11.48 13.11 1.64
C SER A 45 11.48 14.56 1.15
N VAL A 46 11.92 15.49 2.01
CA VAL A 46 11.95 16.93 1.74
C VAL A 46 13.28 17.51 2.22
N ALA A 47 13.98 18.20 1.34
CA ALA A 47 15.14 19.03 1.65
C ALA A 47 14.70 20.48 1.83
N ILE A 48 15.11 21.10 2.94
CA ILE A 48 14.90 22.52 3.21
C ILE A 48 16.25 23.20 3.04
N VAL A 49 16.36 24.09 2.08
CA VAL A 49 17.63 24.65 1.62
C VAL A 49 17.58 26.17 1.77
N ASP A 50 18.59 26.73 2.44
CA ASP A 50 18.75 28.18 2.47
C ASP A 50 19.36 28.68 1.16
N TYR A 51 18.89 29.81 0.65
CA TYR A 51 19.46 30.42 -0.54
C TYR A 51 20.85 31.00 -0.25
N ASP A 52 20.97 31.79 0.83
CA ASP A 52 22.19 32.52 1.20
C ASP A 52 23.12 31.63 2.04
N MET A 53 23.70 30.60 1.41
CA MET A 53 24.70 29.71 2.03
C MET A 53 26.13 30.08 1.61
N PRO A 54 27.14 29.95 2.49
CA PRO A 54 28.55 30.12 2.12
C PRO A 54 28.99 29.03 1.13
N GLU A 55 29.95 29.37 0.27
CA GLU A 55 30.59 28.48 -0.73
C GLU A 55 29.70 28.05 -1.90
N MET A 56 28.46 27.64 -1.64
CA MET A 56 27.49 27.18 -2.64
C MET A 56 26.12 27.75 -2.30
N ASP A 57 25.44 28.35 -3.28
CA ASP A 57 24.09 28.87 -3.05
C ASP A 57 23.03 27.74 -3.02
N GLY A 58 21.85 28.04 -2.48
CA GLY A 58 20.78 27.04 -2.37
C GLY A 58 20.29 26.47 -3.70
N LEU A 59 20.38 27.22 -4.80
CA LEU A 59 19.98 26.74 -6.12
C LEU A 59 21.04 25.83 -6.74
N GLU A 60 22.33 26.10 -6.51
CA GLU A 60 23.45 25.23 -6.87
C GLU A 60 23.34 23.89 -6.13
N PHE A 61 23.03 23.92 -4.83
CA PHE A 61 22.76 22.71 -4.07
C PHE A 61 21.58 21.92 -4.64
N CYS A 62 20.45 22.58 -4.89
CA CYS A 62 19.27 21.93 -5.49
C CYS A 62 19.58 21.34 -6.88
N ARG A 63 20.50 21.94 -7.64
CA ARG A 63 20.98 21.41 -8.93
C ARG A 63 21.81 20.14 -8.72
N ALA A 64 22.70 20.13 -7.74
CA ALA A 64 23.54 18.97 -7.42
C ALA A 64 22.72 17.75 -6.98
N ILE A 65 21.57 17.95 -6.33
CA ILE A 65 20.67 16.88 -5.90
C ILE A 65 19.45 16.69 -6.82
N ARG A 66 19.49 17.20 -8.05
CA ARG A 66 18.34 17.17 -8.97
C ARG A 66 17.81 15.76 -9.19
N ASP A 67 18.71 14.79 -9.35
CA ASP A 67 18.39 13.39 -9.67
C ASP A 67 17.99 12.56 -8.45
N LEU A 68 18.10 13.11 -7.23
CA LEU A 68 17.61 12.44 -6.04
C LEU A 68 16.09 12.60 -5.95
N PRO A 69 15.35 11.55 -5.56
CA PRO A 69 13.91 11.61 -5.36
C PRO A 69 13.60 12.35 -4.05
N VAL A 70 13.84 13.65 -4.02
CA VAL A 70 13.65 14.51 -2.84
C VAL A 70 12.96 15.78 -3.28
N LYS A 71 11.92 16.19 -2.55
CA LYS A 71 11.26 17.48 -2.77
C LYS A 71 12.08 18.61 -2.16
N LYS A 72 12.15 19.77 -2.80
CA LYS A 72 13.03 20.87 -2.39
C LYS A 72 12.22 22.11 -2.00
N ILE A 73 12.44 22.61 -0.79
CA ILE A 73 11.94 23.91 -0.31
C ILE A 73 13.11 24.88 -0.25
N LEU A 74 13.08 25.95 -1.03
CA LEU A 74 14.05 27.04 -0.95
C LEU A 74 13.58 28.12 0.03
N LEU A 75 14.40 28.43 1.01
CA LEU A 75 14.20 29.53 1.96
C LEU A 75 15.11 30.69 1.61
N SER A 76 14.57 31.92 1.53
CA SER A 76 15.40 33.11 1.32
C SER A 76 15.07 34.23 2.29
N GLY A 77 16.09 34.94 2.74
CA GLY A 77 15.96 36.20 3.49
C GLY A 77 15.95 37.45 2.59
N LYS A 78 16.35 37.36 1.32
CA LYS A 78 16.45 38.51 0.41
C LYS A 78 15.45 38.40 -0.74
N ALA A 79 15.06 39.54 -1.29
CA ALA A 79 13.98 39.71 -2.28
C ALA A 79 14.26 39.16 -3.69
N GLY A 80 14.99 38.04 -3.83
CA GLY A 80 15.24 37.35 -5.09
C GLY A 80 14.05 36.51 -5.57
N LEU A 81 12.85 37.09 -5.66
CA LEU A 81 11.63 36.38 -6.04
C LEU A 81 11.71 35.82 -7.46
N GLU A 82 12.31 36.57 -8.38
CA GLU A 82 12.35 36.25 -9.81
C GLU A 82 13.14 34.96 -10.07
N VAL A 83 14.35 34.85 -9.51
CA VAL A 83 15.20 33.65 -9.64
C VAL A 83 14.54 32.42 -9.00
N ALA A 84 13.82 32.60 -7.89
CA ALA A 84 13.09 31.51 -7.25
C ALA A 84 11.86 31.06 -8.06
N VAL A 85 11.18 31.99 -8.72
CA VAL A 85 10.07 31.68 -9.64
C VAL A 85 10.58 30.90 -10.84
N ASP A 86 11.70 31.31 -11.43
CA ASP A 86 12.32 30.58 -12.55
C ASP A 86 12.74 29.17 -12.11
N ALA A 87 13.41 29.04 -10.96
CA ALA A 87 13.78 27.75 -10.40
C ALA A 87 12.56 26.84 -10.11
N PHE A 88 11.44 27.42 -9.69
CA PHE A 88 10.21 26.67 -9.47
C PHE A 88 9.60 26.21 -10.79
N ASN A 89 9.52 27.09 -11.79
CA ASN A 89 8.97 26.79 -13.11
C ASN A 89 9.80 25.73 -13.85
N ASP A 90 11.12 25.75 -13.67
CA ASP A 90 12.05 24.76 -14.21
C ASP A 90 12.03 23.42 -13.45
N GLY A 91 11.22 23.31 -12.39
CA GLY A 91 11.14 22.12 -11.53
C GLY A 91 12.40 21.87 -10.70
N LEU A 92 13.29 22.86 -10.59
CA LEU A 92 14.49 22.76 -9.75
C LEU A 92 14.14 22.78 -8.26
N ILE A 93 13.08 23.49 -7.89
CA ILE A 93 12.51 23.51 -6.53
C ILE A 93 11.00 23.28 -6.56
N ASP A 94 10.43 22.73 -5.48
CA ASP A 94 9.00 22.43 -5.36
C ASP A 94 8.23 23.46 -4.50
N CYS A 95 8.96 24.35 -3.83
CA CYS A 95 8.40 25.42 -3.03
C CYS A 95 9.46 26.49 -2.74
N PHE A 96 9.04 27.75 -2.75
CA PHE A 96 9.83 28.88 -2.28
C PHE A 96 9.12 29.54 -1.09
N LEU A 97 9.87 29.90 -0.06
CA LEU A 97 9.37 30.58 1.14
C LEU A 97 10.32 31.71 1.56
N GLN A 98 9.75 32.86 1.96
CA GLN A 98 10.54 33.96 2.51
C GLN A 98 10.68 33.81 4.03
N LYS A 99 11.91 33.87 4.54
CA LYS A 99 12.22 33.76 5.97
C LYS A 99 11.62 34.90 6.80
N GLN A 100 11.45 36.06 6.17
CA GLN A 100 10.98 37.29 6.81
C GLN A 100 9.45 37.35 6.96
N ASP A 101 8.73 36.40 6.35
CA ASP A 101 7.27 36.37 6.43
C ASP A 101 6.84 36.10 7.88
N GLN A 102 5.87 36.87 8.37
CA GLN A 102 5.30 36.72 9.71
C GLN A 102 4.76 35.30 9.94
N ASN A 103 4.34 34.63 8.87
CA ASN A 103 3.80 33.27 8.89
C ASN A 103 4.80 32.21 8.37
N ALA A 104 6.08 32.54 8.19
CA ALA A 104 7.08 31.65 7.57
C ALA A 104 7.12 30.25 8.21
N THR A 105 7.07 30.15 9.54
CA THR A 105 7.07 28.87 10.27
C THR A 105 5.84 28.03 9.97
N GLN A 106 4.67 28.64 9.89
CA GLN A 106 3.42 27.93 9.58
C GLN A 106 3.38 27.53 8.10
N ALA A 107 3.82 28.42 7.20
CA ALA A 107 3.94 28.14 5.78
C ALA A 107 4.92 26.99 5.51
N LEU A 108 6.06 26.97 6.19
CA LEU A 108 7.05 25.90 6.11
C LEU A 108 6.48 24.56 6.57
N ARG A 109 5.79 24.52 7.72
CA ARG A 109 5.15 23.29 8.20
C ARG A 109 4.13 22.75 7.20
N SER A 110 3.28 23.62 6.67
CA SER A 110 2.28 23.24 5.65
C SER A 110 2.94 22.76 4.35
N ALA A 111 4.03 23.42 3.92
CA ALA A 111 4.81 23.03 2.75
C ALA A 111 5.47 21.67 2.93
N ILE A 112 6.11 21.42 4.08
CA ILE A 112 6.71 20.11 4.40
C ILE A 112 5.64 19.02 4.32
N GLN A 113 4.50 19.19 5.01
CA GLN A 113 3.43 18.19 5.01
C GLN A 113 2.89 17.94 3.60
N ARG A 114 2.72 18.99 2.79
CA ARG A 114 2.26 18.88 1.39
C ARG A 114 3.27 18.16 0.52
N LEU A 115 4.54 18.53 0.59
CA LEU A 115 5.59 17.95 -0.24
C LEU A 115 5.94 16.52 0.18
N GLN A 116 5.87 16.19 1.46
CA GLN A 116 5.99 14.81 1.93
C GLN A 116 4.90 13.93 1.30
N ARG A 117 3.65 14.41 1.25
CA ARG A 117 2.58 13.67 0.55
C ARG A 117 2.93 13.46 -0.92
N LEU A 118 3.32 14.51 -1.64
CA LEU A 118 3.69 14.42 -3.05
C LEU A 118 4.90 13.49 -3.29
N TYR A 119 5.89 13.49 -2.39
CA TYR A 119 7.01 12.56 -2.44
C TYR A 119 6.53 11.11 -2.37
N PHE A 120 5.67 10.79 -1.39
CA PHE A 120 5.16 9.44 -1.25
C PHE A 120 4.22 9.06 -2.40
N ASP A 121 3.46 10.02 -2.96
CA ASP A 121 2.66 9.80 -4.17
C ASP A 121 3.58 9.40 -5.34
N ASP A 122 4.67 10.14 -5.59
CA ASP A 122 5.61 9.84 -6.67
C ASP A 122 6.32 8.49 -6.50
N VAL A 123 6.72 8.16 -5.28
CA VAL A 123 7.42 6.89 -4.98
C VAL A 123 6.47 5.69 -4.97
N SER A 124 5.19 5.89 -4.64
CA SER A 124 4.19 4.81 -4.61
C SER A 124 3.47 4.60 -5.95
N ARG A 125 3.47 5.57 -6.86
CA ARG A 125 2.82 5.48 -8.17
C ARG A 125 3.25 4.24 -8.99
N PRO A 126 4.54 3.86 -9.09
CA PRO A 126 4.93 2.63 -9.77
C PRO A 126 4.35 1.36 -9.13
N ILE A 127 4.21 1.35 -7.80
CA ILE A 127 3.66 0.24 -7.02
C ILE A 127 2.17 0.07 -7.30
N SER A 128 1.42 1.17 -7.21
CA SER A 128 -0.03 1.18 -7.44
C SER A 128 -0.39 0.74 -8.87
N ASN A 129 0.37 1.21 -9.86
CA ASN A 129 0.17 0.81 -11.26
C ASN A 129 0.43 -0.69 -11.48
N ALA A 130 1.46 -1.25 -10.85
CA ALA A 130 1.75 -2.67 -10.93
C ALA A 130 0.62 -3.51 -10.29
N LEU A 131 0.05 -3.05 -9.18
CA LEU A 131 -1.04 -3.73 -8.48
C LEU A 131 -2.36 -3.74 -9.28
N GLU A 132 -2.70 -2.64 -9.96
CA GLU A 132 -3.89 -2.60 -10.84
C GLU A 132 -3.78 -3.58 -12.01
N LEU A 133 -2.58 -3.74 -12.59
CA LEU A 133 -2.31 -4.71 -13.65
C LEU A 133 -2.36 -6.17 -13.17
N CYS A 134 -2.16 -6.41 -11.87
CA CYS A 134 -2.21 -7.74 -11.25
C CYS A 134 -3.62 -8.16 -10.80
N GLY A 135 -4.64 -7.34 -11.07
CA GLY A 135 -6.03 -7.68 -10.73
C GLY A 135 -6.44 -7.40 -9.27
N THR A 136 -5.59 -6.73 -8.48
CA THR A 136 -5.97 -6.25 -7.13
C THR A 136 -6.68 -4.90 -7.21
N THR A 137 -7.75 -4.81 -8.00
CA THR A 137 -8.52 -3.57 -8.20
C THR A 137 -9.22 -3.09 -6.93
N TRP A 138 -9.42 -3.98 -5.95
CA TRP A 138 -9.93 -3.63 -4.63
C TRP A 138 -9.02 -2.61 -3.92
N PHE A 139 -7.71 -2.61 -4.19
CA PHE A 139 -6.79 -1.68 -3.54
C PHE A 139 -7.08 -0.21 -3.91
N SER A 140 -7.51 0.03 -5.14
CA SER A 140 -7.85 1.37 -5.62
C SER A 140 -9.23 1.84 -5.14
N ASP A 141 -10.10 0.91 -4.69
CA ASP A 141 -11.44 1.20 -4.21
C ASP A 141 -11.42 1.97 -2.88
N PRO A 142 -12.04 3.18 -2.80
CA PRO A 142 -12.11 3.94 -1.56
C PRO A 142 -12.71 3.16 -0.39
N ALA A 143 -13.70 2.29 -0.63
CA ALA A 143 -14.34 1.54 0.44
C ALA A 143 -13.40 0.52 1.09
N ALA A 144 -12.62 -0.21 0.28
CA ALA A 144 -11.63 -1.15 0.79
C ALA A 144 -10.53 -0.44 1.58
N ARG A 145 -10.14 0.74 1.09
CA ARG A 145 -9.17 1.61 1.75
C ARG A 145 -9.63 2.08 3.12
N ASP A 146 -10.87 2.55 3.22
CA ASP A 146 -11.47 2.96 4.49
C ASP A 146 -11.62 1.77 5.46
N LEU A 147 -12.02 0.60 4.96
CA LEU A 147 -12.11 -0.63 5.74
C LEU A 147 -10.75 -1.02 6.35
N ILE A 148 -9.68 -1.00 5.54
CA ILE A 148 -8.33 -1.35 6.00
C ILE A 148 -7.87 -0.37 7.08
N GLN A 149 -8.03 0.94 6.84
CA GLN A 149 -7.63 1.95 7.80
C GLN A 149 -8.44 1.83 9.11
N HIS A 150 -9.75 1.62 9.02
CA HIS A 150 -10.60 1.39 10.17
C HIS A 150 -10.17 0.15 10.96
N THR A 151 -9.86 -0.95 10.28
CA THR A 151 -9.42 -2.20 10.91
C THR A 151 -8.07 -2.04 11.60
N VAL A 152 -7.11 -1.38 10.95
CA VAL A 152 -5.79 -1.10 11.51
C VAL A 152 -5.89 -0.25 12.78
N ASP A 153 -6.70 0.82 12.74
CA ASP A 153 -6.88 1.71 13.89
C ASP A 153 -7.64 1.03 15.03
N HIS A 154 -8.67 0.23 14.71
CA HIS A 154 -9.51 -0.42 15.70
C HIS A 154 -8.81 -1.59 16.40
N LEU A 155 -8.03 -2.39 15.65
CA LEU A 155 -7.32 -3.55 16.19
C LEU A 155 -5.90 -3.23 16.70
N GLY A 156 -5.43 -1.99 16.55
CA GLY A 156 -4.11 -1.58 17.02
C GLY A 156 -2.96 -2.23 16.23
N MET A 157 -3.13 -2.36 14.91
CA MET A 157 -2.13 -3.01 14.05
C MET A 157 -0.96 -2.06 13.78
N ALA A 158 0.26 -2.54 14.04
CA ALA A 158 1.51 -1.79 13.89
C ALA A 158 2.05 -1.84 12.46
N GLU A 159 1.84 -2.96 11.76
CA GLU A 159 2.33 -3.21 10.41
C GLU A 159 1.24 -3.84 9.54
N TYR A 160 1.31 -3.62 8.23
CA TYR A 160 0.52 -4.37 7.26
C TYR A 160 1.19 -4.45 5.88
N CYS A 161 0.77 -5.43 5.09
CA CYS A 161 1.37 -5.83 3.83
C CYS A 161 0.28 -6.29 2.86
N LEU A 162 0.37 -5.84 1.61
CA LEU A 162 -0.52 -6.31 0.56
C LEU A 162 -0.12 -7.71 0.11
N SER A 163 -1.11 -8.52 -0.21
CA SER A 163 -0.95 -9.85 -0.77
C SER A 163 -1.78 -9.95 -2.05
N THR A 164 -1.15 -10.45 -3.11
CA THR A 164 -1.82 -10.69 -4.40
C THR A 164 -2.41 -12.10 -4.47
N THR A 165 -1.95 -13.03 -3.65
CA THR A 165 -2.49 -14.40 -3.59
C THR A 165 -2.22 -15.00 -2.20
N PRO A 166 -3.22 -15.09 -1.31
CA PRO A 166 -4.60 -14.62 -1.51
C PRO A 166 -4.68 -13.11 -1.71
N PRO A 167 -5.66 -12.60 -2.48
CA PRO A 167 -5.92 -11.17 -2.57
C PRO A 167 -6.35 -10.64 -1.20
N GLY A 168 -5.58 -9.70 -0.65
CA GLY A 168 -5.90 -9.16 0.67
C GLY A 168 -4.76 -8.43 1.36
N VAL A 169 -4.89 -8.28 2.68
CA VAL A 169 -3.95 -7.55 3.52
C VAL A 169 -3.53 -8.39 4.71
N ALA A 170 -2.24 -8.67 4.84
CA ALA A 170 -1.67 -9.19 6.08
C ALA A 170 -1.41 -8.01 7.04
N MET A 171 -1.79 -8.14 8.30
CA MET A 171 -1.63 -7.13 9.34
C MET A 171 -0.94 -7.77 10.56
N ARG A 172 -0.17 -6.99 11.31
CA ARG A 172 0.53 -7.43 12.51
C ARG A 172 0.46 -6.36 13.62
N ASP A 173 0.16 -6.78 14.84
CA ASP A 173 0.16 -5.90 16.02
C ASP A 173 1.57 -5.76 16.66
N ASP A 174 1.70 -4.88 17.66
CA ASP A 174 2.96 -4.65 18.40
C ASP A 174 3.46 -5.89 19.17
N ALA A 175 2.58 -6.86 19.45
CA ALA A 175 2.93 -8.13 20.10
C ALA A 175 3.37 -9.20 19.09
N GLY A 176 3.31 -8.91 17.79
CA GLY A 176 3.66 -9.82 16.71
C GLY A 176 2.52 -10.75 16.27
N ASN A 177 1.29 -10.55 16.76
CA ASN A 177 0.15 -11.34 16.31
C ASN A 177 -0.27 -10.89 14.92
N GLU A 178 -0.41 -11.85 14.00
CA GLU A 178 -0.78 -11.59 12.62
C GLU A 178 -2.27 -11.83 12.38
N THR A 179 -2.88 -11.02 11.51
CA THR A 179 -4.26 -11.18 11.03
C THR A 179 -4.28 -10.92 9.53
N PHE A 180 -4.96 -11.78 8.76
CA PHE A 180 -5.12 -11.60 7.33
C PHE A 180 -6.55 -11.16 7.00
N MET A 181 -6.70 -10.09 6.23
CA MET A 181 -7.96 -9.66 5.64
C MET A 181 -8.02 -10.18 4.21
N LEU A 182 -8.81 -11.23 3.98
CA LEU A 182 -9.10 -11.73 2.64
C LEU A 182 -10.13 -10.82 1.98
N ILE A 183 -9.88 -10.38 0.75
CA ILE A 183 -10.79 -9.53 -0.03
C ILE A 183 -11.02 -10.17 -1.39
N SER A 184 -12.28 -10.39 -1.75
CA SER A 184 -12.66 -10.92 -3.07
C SER A 184 -13.94 -10.27 -3.57
N ASP A 185 -14.16 -10.31 -4.89
CA ASP A 185 -15.45 -9.96 -5.49
C ASP A 185 -16.29 -11.20 -5.75
N ARG A 186 -17.50 -10.98 -6.27
CA ARG A 186 -18.38 -12.09 -6.64
C ARG A 186 -17.79 -13.00 -7.71
N ARG A 187 -16.98 -12.47 -8.63
CA ARG A 187 -16.40 -13.24 -9.74
C ARG A 187 -15.38 -14.25 -9.23
N GLU A 188 -14.50 -13.84 -8.30
CA GLU A 188 -13.53 -14.75 -7.71
C GLU A 188 -14.21 -15.79 -6.81
N LEU A 189 -15.25 -15.41 -6.07
CA LEU A 189 -16.05 -16.36 -5.30
C LEU A 189 -16.69 -17.44 -6.20
N ASP A 190 -17.31 -17.03 -7.30
CA ASP A 190 -17.91 -17.94 -8.28
C ASP A 190 -16.83 -18.86 -8.91
N ALA A 191 -15.63 -18.34 -9.16
CA ALA A 191 -14.49 -19.14 -9.65
C ALA A 191 -13.99 -20.14 -8.60
N GLN A 192 -13.98 -19.76 -7.31
CA GLN A 192 -13.67 -20.65 -6.19
C GLN A 192 -14.68 -21.79 -6.10
N ILE A 193 -15.98 -21.47 -6.17
CA ILE A 193 -17.08 -22.45 -6.16
C ILE A 193 -16.94 -23.46 -7.30
N ALA A 194 -16.78 -22.98 -8.54
CA ALA A 194 -16.63 -23.84 -9.71
C ALA A 194 -15.40 -24.77 -9.61
N ALA A 195 -14.29 -24.25 -9.06
CA ALA A 195 -13.07 -25.03 -8.88
C ALA A 195 -13.17 -26.04 -7.72
N ALA A 196 -13.97 -25.75 -6.69
CA ALA A 196 -14.25 -26.67 -5.60
C ALA A 196 -15.16 -27.81 -6.06
N ASP A 197 -16.22 -27.48 -6.81
CA ASP A 197 -17.16 -28.45 -7.39
C ASP A 197 -16.45 -29.43 -8.33
N ALA A 198 -15.61 -28.91 -9.24
CA ALA A 198 -14.81 -29.72 -10.15
C ALA A 198 -13.84 -30.68 -9.43
N ARG A 199 -13.52 -30.43 -8.16
CA ARG A 199 -12.62 -31.25 -7.33
C ARG A 199 -13.37 -32.12 -6.33
N GLY A 200 -14.69 -32.21 -6.42
CA GLY A 200 -15.52 -33.07 -5.56
C GLY A 200 -15.64 -32.54 -4.13
N ALA A 201 -15.70 -31.22 -3.97
CA ALA A 201 -15.98 -30.61 -2.67
C ALA A 201 -17.34 -31.07 -2.10
N PRO A 202 -17.50 -31.10 -0.77
CA PRO A 202 -18.79 -31.36 -0.14
C PRO A 202 -19.86 -30.33 -0.57
N ASP A 203 -21.08 -30.79 -0.79
CA ASP A 203 -22.23 -29.93 -1.14
C ASP A 203 -22.43 -28.83 -0.09
N GLU A 204 -22.14 -29.09 1.17
CA GLU A 204 -22.21 -28.10 2.24
C GLU A 204 -21.25 -26.94 2.04
N LEU A 205 -20.02 -27.20 1.58
CA LEU A 205 -19.05 -26.13 1.26
C LEU A 205 -19.56 -25.30 0.08
N ILE A 206 -20.02 -25.96 -0.98
CA ILE A 206 -20.55 -25.29 -2.17
C ILE A 206 -21.75 -24.40 -1.82
N ASN A 207 -22.69 -24.92 -1.04
CA ASN A 207 -23.86 -24.17 -0.58
C ASN A 207 -23.48 -22.99 0.33
N GLN A 208 -22.51 -23.19 1.22
CA GLN A 208 -22.04 -22.13 2.12
C GLN A 208 -21.36 -20.99 1.35
N LEU A 209 -20.47 -21.29 0.41
CA LEU A 209 -19.83 -20.27 -0.43
C LEU A 209 -20.86 -19.59 -1.35
N SER A 210 -21.79 -20.34 -1.95
CA SER A 210 -22.83 -19.80 -2.83
C SER A 210 -23.75 -18.79 -2.13
N SER A 211 -23.86 -18.86 -0.80
CA SER A 211 -24.63 -17.89 0.00
C SER A 211 -24.04 -16.48 -0.02
N GLY A 212 -22.76 -16.33 -0.36
CA GLY A 212 -22.02 -15.05 -0.30
C GLY A 212 -21.65 -14.60 1.12
N LYS A 213 -22.02 -15.36 2.15
CA LYS A 213 -21.76 -15.00 3.57
C LYS A 213 -20.51 -15.68 4.13
N SER A 214 -19.71 -16.30 3.28
CA SER A 214 -18.48 -16.98 3.68
C SER A 214 -17.47 -16.97 2.55
N GLN A 215 -16.20 -16.88 2.92
CA GLN A 215 -15.07 -17.05 2.02
C GLN A 215 -14.22 -18.22 2.49
N SER A 216 -13.47 -18.83 1.57
CA SER A 216 -12.54 -19.91 1.90
C SER A 216 -11.17 -19.66 1.30
N TRP A 217 -10.17 -20.16 2.01
CA TRP A 217 -8.79 -20.16 1.55
C TRP A 217 -8.08 -21.40 2.08
N PHE A 218 -7.53 -22.18 1.16
CA PHE A 218 -6.90 -23.45 1.48
C PHE A 218 -5.37 -23.34 1.39
N PRO A 219 -4.61 -24.11 2.20
CA PRO A 219 -3.16 -24.18 2.10
C PRO A 219 -2.75 -25.02 0.89
N THR A 220 -2.98 -24.46 -0.30
CA THR A 220 -2.64 -25.03 -1.61
C THR A 220 -1.97 -23.96 -2.47
N PRO A 221 -1.17 -24.33 -3.49
CA PRO A 221 -0.45 -23.38 -4.34
C PRO A 221 -1.33 -22.45 -5.19
N ASP A 222 -2.64 -22.65 -5.22
CA ASP A 222 -3.61 -21.76 -5.86
C ASP A 222 -4.64 -21.21 -4.85
N GLY A 223 -4.51 -21.58 -3.57
CA GLY A 223 -5.47 -21.23 -2.50
C GLY A 223 -6.82 -21.91 -2.60
N ARG A 224 -6.99 -22.84 -3.55
CA ARG A 224 -8.27 -23.48 -3.85
C ARG A 224 -8.42 -24.79 -3.09
N TYR A 225 -9.68 -25.20 -2.95
CA TYR A 225 -10.03 -26.47 -2.35
C TYR A 225 -9.25 -27.64 -2.97
N SER A 226 -8.80 -28.57 -2.13
CA SER A 226 -8.28 -29.89 -2.50
C SER A 226 -9.04 -30.96 -1.73
N ALA A 227 -9.20 -32.15 -2.32
CA ALA A 227 -9.84 -33.30 -1.68
C ALA A 227 -9.18 -33.69 -0.34
N ASP A 228 -7.91 -33.36 -0.13
CA ASP A 228 -7.20 -33.55 1.15
C ASP A 228 -7.80 -32.77 2.33
N TYR A 229 -8.70 -31.81 2.04
CA TYR A 229 -9.40 -31.00 3.01
C TYR A 229 -10.88 -31.38 3.14
N TYR A 230 -11.35 -32.47 2.50
CA TYR A 230 -12.75 -32.89 2.50
C TYR A 230 -13.38 -33.00 3.90
N SER A 231 -12.63 -33.49 4.90
CA SER A 231 -13.15 -33.63 6.27
C SER A 231 -12.92 -32.42 7.18
N ARG A 232 -12.18 -31.40 6.71
CA ARG A 232 -11.70 -30.27 7.52
C ARG A 232 -11.87 -28.91 6.85
N TRP A 233 -12.69 -28.82 5.80
CA TRP A 233 -12.88 -27.58 5.03
C TRP A 233 -13.45 -26.44 5.87
N GLN A 234 -14.19 -26.73 6.94
CA GLN A 234 -14.76 -25.74 7.84
C GLN A 234 -13.68 -24.91 8.53
N ALA A 235 -12.50 -25.49 8.80
CA ALA A 235 -11.36 -24.78 9.39
C ALA A 235 -10.69 -23.81 8.40
N HIS A 236 -11.03 -23.91 7.12
CA HIS A 236 -10.52 -23.10 6.01
C HIS A 236 -11.60 -22.19 5.41
N THR A 237 -12.68 -21.97 6.15
CA THR A 237 -13.83 -21.18 5.74
C THR A 237 -14.19 -20.20 6.85
N TRP A 238 -14.34 -18.93 6.50
CA TRP A 238 -14.59 -17.84 7.44
C TRP A 238 -15.84 -17.05 7.06
N PRO A 239 -16.55 -16.45 8.03
CA PRO A 239 -17.65 -15.54 7.73
C PRO A 239 -17.13 -14.37 6.88
N ALA A 240 -17.98 -13.93 5.95
CA ALA A 240 -17.68 -12.81 5.07
C ALA A 240 -18.72 -11.70 5.27
N ASP A 241 -18.22 -10.48 5.31
CA ASP A 241 -19.00 -9.27 5.37
C ASP A 241 -18.97 -8.56 4.02
N ASP A 242 -20.09 -7.91 3.67
CA ASP A 242 -20.22 -7.14 2.45
C ASP A 242 -19.49 -5.81 2.57
N LEU A 243 -18.75 -5.46 1.51
CA LEU A 243 -18.10 -4.17 1.35
C LEU A 243 -18.60 -3.52 0.05
N HIS A 244 -19.42 -2.50 0.21
CA HIS A 244 -20.00 -1.76 -0.91
C HIS A 244 -19.07 -0.59 -1.30
N GLY A 245 -18.28 -0.79 -2.35
CA GLY A 245 -17.46 0.24 -2.97
C GLY A 245 -17.92 0.57 -4.39
N ASN A 246 -16.95 0.95 -5.24
CA ASN A 246 -17.18 1.04 -6.68
C ASN A 246 -17.53 -0.33 -7.28
N THR A 247 -16.99 -1.39 -6.69
CA THR A 247 -17.38 -2.78 -6.91
C THR A 247 -17.97 -3.35 -5.61
N HIS A 248 -18.82 -4.35 -5.73
CA HIS A 248 -19.26 -5.13 -4.57
C HIS A 248 -18.16 -6.12 -4.19
N TRP A 249 -17.51 -5.84 -3.07
CA TRP A 249 -16.47 -6.67 -2.47
C TRP A 249 -17.03 -7.44 -1.27
N MET A 250 -16.33 -8.50 -0.89
CA MET A 250 -16.53 -9.25 0.33
C MET A 250 -15.20 -9.31 1.08
N HIS A 251 -15.24 -9.23 2.41
CA HIS A 251 -14.05 -9.37 3.22
C HIS A 251 -14.22 -10.35 4.38
N SER A 252 -13.12 -11.00 4.77
CA SER A 252 -13.05 -11.89 5.92
C SER A 252 -11.78 -11.62 6.73
N LEU A 253 -11.92 -11.44 8.04
CA LEU A 253 -10.79 -11.31 8.96
C LEU A 253 -10.38 -12.67 9.50
N ILE A 254 -9.13 -13.04 9.29
CA ILE A 254 -8.59 -14.36 9.59
C ILE A 254 -7.43 -14.22 10.58
N PRO A 255 -7.61 -14.54 11.87
CA PRO A 255 -6.53 -14.52 12.85
C PRO A 255 -5.49 -15.61 12.52
N VAL A 256 -4.22 -15.24 12.36
CA VAL A 256 -3.17 -16.17 11.92
C VAL A 256 -2.77 -17.15 13.04
N GLY A 257 -3.18 -16.91 14.28
CA GLY A 257 -3.14 -17.89 15.38
C GLY A 257 -3.90 -19.19 15.10
N SER A 258 -4.70 -19.25 14.03
CA SER A 258 -5.28 -20.46 13.43
C SER A 258 -4.33 -21.17 12.44
N ALA A 259 -3.05 -21.30 12.83
CA ALA A 259 -2.04 -22.29 12.43
C ALA A 259 -1.71 -22.60 10.95
N LEU A 260 -2.40 -22.13 9.91
CA LEU A 260 -2.30 -22.77 8.58
C LEU A 260 -2.04 -21.86 7.37
N ILE A 261 -2.04 -20.52 7.53
CA ILE A 261 -1.97 -19.65 6.35
C ILE A 261 -0.57 -19.10 6.12
N LEU A 262 0.01 -18.31 7.04
CA LEU A 262 1.27 -17.62 6.73
C LEU A 262 2.52 -18.50 6.87
N ASP A 263 2.54 -19.45 7.79
CA ASP A 263 3.69 -20.38 7.94
C ASP A 263 3.78 -21.38 6.79
N ASP A 264 2.65 -21.81 6.23
CA ASP A 264 2.62 -22.68 5.03
C ASP A 264 2.81 -21.87 3.73
N MET A 265 2.34 -20.61 3.67
CA MET A 265 2.71 -19.66 2.60
C MET A 265 4.22 -19.36 2.59
N ARG A 266 4.90 -19.42 3.75
CA ARG A 266 6.37 -19.31 3.86
C ARG A 266 7.11 -20.61 3.51
N LYS A 267 6.51 -21.79 3.73
CA LYS A 267 7.15 -23.11 3.50
C LYS A 267 7.01 -23.66 2.08
N ILE A 268 6.07 -23.15 1.29
CA ILE A 268 5.88 -23.52 -0.13
C ILE A 268 6.81 -22.68 -1.07
N ALA A 269 7.76 -21.94 -0.48
CA ALA A 269 8.80 -21.17 -1.17
C ALA A 269 10.04 -22.02 -1.51
#